data_AF-A0A2P8CRC5-F1
#
_entry.id   AF-A0A2P8CRC5-F1
#
_cell.length_a   1.000
_cell.length_b   1.000
_cell.length_c   1.000
_cell.angle_alpha   90.00
_cell.angle_beta   90.00
_cell.angle_gamma   90.00
#
_symmetry.space_group_name_H-M   'P 1'
#
loop_
_entity.id
_entity.type
_entity.pdbx_description
1 polymer ?
#
loop_
_entity_poly.entity_id
_entity_poly.type
_entity_poly.pdbx_seq_one_letter_code
_entity_poly.pdbx_strand_id
1 'polypeptide(L)'
;MNTLLLVRSVDDVRSAVENVSDYLVNYRRQFGDESGANRLLGVWIRPELEAGLPVSYAEDTDAAPSQSHTVKAVWIERSFSLAGIWTLCWMDGPALRETPDPFEWQNRILDSLVAGPVPEPGSPEVFVPVFAEGDAVETSMTALRARQPHLITEHWYVHDREHGIVGPLKPTEE
;
A
#
# COMPACT_ATOMS: atom_id res chain seq x y z
N MET A 1 1.77 10.00 -7.33
CA MET A 1 0.73 9.12 -6.74
C MET A 1 1.38 7.88 -6.19
N ASN A 2 0.96 7.42 -5.02
CA ASN A 2 1.49 6.22 -4.37
C ASN A 2 0.54 5.05 -4.59
N THR A 3 1.07 3.83 -4.58
CA THR A 3 0.25 2.63 -4.77
C THR A 3 0.42 1.63 -3.63
N LEU A 4 -0.64 0.88 -3.41
CA LEU A 4 -0.73 -0.22 -2.46
C LEU A 4 -1.30 -1.43 -3.17
N LEU A 5 -0.67 -2.60 -2.99
CA LEU A 5 -1.18 -3.86 -3.54
C LEU A 5 -1.91 -4.63 -2.46
N LEU A 6 -3.19 -4.91 -2.67
CA LEU A 6 -3.99 -5.78 -1.83
C LEU A 6 -3.98 -7.19 -2.41
N VAL A 7 -3.72 -8.20 -1.58
CA VAL A 7 -3.66 -9.59 -2.02
C VAL A 7 -4.51 -10.44 -1.09
N ARG A 8 -5.32 -11.33 -1.66
CA ARG A 8 -6.27 -12.13 -0.89
C ARG A 8 -5.61 -13.12 0.07
N SER A 9 -4.48 -13.72 -0.34
CA SER A 9 -3.80 -14.77 0.40
C SER A 9 -2.29 -14.73 0.19
N VAL A 10 -1.53 -15.36 1.09
CA VAL A 10 -0.08 -15.50 0.97
C VAL A 10 0.32 -16.25 -0.32
N ASP A 11 -0.47 -17.26 -0.70
CA ASP A 11 -0.21 -18.10 -1.88
C ASP A 11 -0.24 -17.30 -3.18
N ASP A 12 -1.03 -16.21 -3.21
CA ASP A 12 -1.20 -15.35 -4.38
C ASP A 12 -0.14 -14.24 -4.46
N VAL A 13 0.63 -13.99 -3.39
CA VAL A 13 1.54 -12.84 -3.30
C VAL A 13 2.57 -12.83 -4.42
N ARG A 14 3.22 -13.97 -4.69
CA ARG A 14 4.26 -14.06 -5.72
C ARG A 14 3.70 -13.66 -7.08
N SER A 15 2.63 -14.33 -7.49
CA SER A 15 1.97 -14.08 -8.77
C SER A 15 1.42 -12.65 -8.87
N ALA A 16 0.87 -12.11 -7.77
CA ALA A 16 0.38 -10.74 -7.73
C ALA A 16 1.51 -9.72 -7.90
N VAL A 17 2.63 -9.90 -7.19
CA VAL A 17 3.82 -9.04 -7.28
C VAL A 17 4.42 -9.08 -8.68
N GLU A 18 4.56 -10.27 -9.29
CA GLU A 18 5.07 -10.41 -10.66
C GLU A 18 4.17 -9.67 -11.67
N ASN A 19 2.86 -9.90 -11.63
CA ASN A 19 1.90 -9.24 -12.52
C ASN A 19 1.91 -7.71 -12.36
N VAL A 20 1.93 -7.21 -11.12
CA VAL A 20 1.96 -5.77 -10.84
C VAL A 20 3.31 -5.17 -11.23
N SER A 21 4.41 -5.88 -11.01
CA SER A 21 5.75 -5.48 -11.43
C SER A 21 5.79 -5.24 -12.94
N ASP A 22 5.34 -6.22 -13.73
CA ASP A 22 5.29 -6.12 -15.18
C ASP A 22 4.35 -4.99 -15.65
N TYR A 23 3.19 -4.86 -15.01
CA TYR A 23 2.25 -3.79 -15.29
C TYR A 23 2.89 -2.41 -15.07
N LEU A 24 3.52 -2.18 -13.92
CA LEU A 24 4.14 -0.88 -13.59
C LEU A 24 5.31 -0.56 -14.52
N VAL A 25 6.18 -1.53 -14.81
CA VAL A 25 7.29 -1.34 -15.77
C VAL A 25 6.75 -0.97 -17.15
N ASN A 26 5.74 -1.68 -17.64
CA ASN A 26 5.15 -1.41 -18.96
C ASN A 26 4.40 -0.06 -18.98
N TYR A 27 3.67 0.27 -17.92
CA TYR A 27 2.97 1.55 -17.78
C TYR A 27 3.96 2.72 -17.89
N ARG A 28 5.07 2.66 -17.16
CA ARG A 28 6.12 3.69 -17.22
C ARG A 28 6.75 3.82 -18.60
N ARG A 29 7.00 2.70 -19.28
CA ARG A 29 7.55 2.70 -20.65
C ARG A 29 6.61 3.33 -21.67
N GLN A 30 5.30 3.14 -21.52
CA GLN A 30 4.29 3.61 -22.48
C GLN A 30 3.86 5.06 -22.23
N PHE A 31 3.64 5.43 -20.97
CA PHE A 31 3.03 6.71 -20.60
C PHE A 31 4.03 7.71 -19.99
N GLY A 32 5.28 7.28 -19.78
CA GLY A 32 6.25 8.03 -19.01
C GLY A 32 5.98 7.94 -17.50
N ASP A 33 6.91 8.47 -16.72
CA ASP A 33 6.82 8.48 -15.27
C ASP A 33 7.36 9.81 -14.76
N GLU A 34 6.44 10.71 -14.38
CA GLU A 34 6.79 11.97 -13.73
C GLU A 34 7.36 11.65 -12.35
N SER A 35 8.69 11.65 -12.26
CA SER A 35 9.46 11.75 -11.00
C SER A 35 9.02 10.83 -9.85
N GLY A 36 8.72 9.55 -10.13
CA GLY A 36 8.39 8.57 -9.09
C GLY A 36 6.89 8.42 -8.81
N ALA A 37 6.06 8.83 -9.77
CA ALA A 37 4.65 8.50 -9.76
C ALA A 37 4.45 6.98 -9.91
N ASN A 38 3.50 6.42 -9.14
CA ASN A 38 3.17 5.00 -9.07
C ASN A 38 4.18 4.12 -8.32
N ARG A 39 4.88 4.69 -7.33
CA ARG A 39 5.67 3.88 -6.39
C ARG A 39 4.74 2.94 -5.60
N LEU A 40 4.99 1.65 -5.67
CA LEU A 40 4.42 0.67 -4.74
C LEU A 40 5.07 0.85 -3.36
N LEU A 41 4.24 1.08 -2.33
CA LEU A 41 4.68 1.31 -0.96
C LEU A 41 4.54 0.08 -0.06
N GLY A 42 3.69 -0.86 -0.43
CA GLY A 42 3.45 -2.06 0.36
C GLY A 42 2.57 -3.07 -0.35
N VAL A 43 2.62 -4.30 0.16
CA VAL A 43 1.70 -5.39 -0.16
C VAL A 43 0.93 -5.70 1.11
N TRP A 44 -0.39 -5.58 1.08
CA TRP A 44 -1.26 -5.92 2.19
C TRP A 44 -2.05 -7.17 1.88
N ILE A 45 -1.76 -8.23 2.63
CA ILE A 45 -2.42 -9.52 2.54
C ILE A 45 -3.64 -9.46 3.46
N ARG A 46 -4.83 -9.53 2.87
CA ARG A 46 -6.11 -9.51 3.58
C ARG A 46 -7.19 -10.20 2.74
N PRO A 47 -8.08 -11.01 3.33
CA PRO A 47 -9.10 -11.74 2.55
C PRO A 47 -10.11 -10.81 1.88
N GLU A 48 -10.54 -9.78 2.60
CA GLU A 48 -11.41 -8.73 2.09
C GLU A 48 -10.54 -7.65 1.44
N LEU A 49 -10.40 -7.68 0.10
CA LEU A 49 -9.54 -6.74 -0.64
C LEU A 49 -9.90 -5.26 -0.33
N GLU A 50 -10.82 -4.67 -1.09
CA GLU A 50 -11.16 -3.25 -0.94
C GLU A 50 -12.22 -3.01 0.14
N ALA A 51 -12.93 -4.05 0.56
CA ALA A 51 -14.02 -3.91 1.50
C ALA A 51 -13.52 -3.37 2.86
N GLY A 52 -14.22 -2.36 3.38
CA GLY A 52 -13.85 -1.66 4.60
C GLY A 52 -12.78 -0.57 4.44
N LEU A 53 -12.18 -0.40 3.25
CA LEU A 53 -11.16 0.62 3.04
C LEU A 53 -11.75 2.01 2.74
N PRO A 54 -11.04 3.10 3.10
CA PRO A 54 -11.46 4.44 2.78
C PRO A 54 -11.37 4.70 1.27
N VAL A 55 -12.50 4.73 0.58
CA VAL A 55 -12.60 5.15 -0.83
C VAL A 55 -13.01 6.63 -0.89
N SER A 56 -12.46 7.37 -1.86
CA SER A 56 -12.97 8.71 -2.20
C SER A 56 -14.34 8.57 -2.84
N TYR A 57 -15.39 8.78 -2.07
CA TYR A 57 -16.70 9.06 -2.65
C TYR A 57 -16.70 10.56 -2.97
N ALA A 58 -16.89 10.93 -4.24
CA ALA A 58 -17.23 12.30 -4.58
C ALA A 58 -18.41 12.70 -3.69
N GLU A 59 -18.27 13.79 -2.93
CA GLU A 59 -19.32 14.26 -2.01
C GLU A 59 -20.65 14.31 -2.76
N ASP A 60 -21.65 13.56 -2.27
CA ASP A 60 -23.04 13.82 -2.61
C ASP A 60 -23.33 15.26 -2.18
N THR A 61 -23.43 16.16 -3.16
CA THR A 61 -23.66 17.60 -3.00
C THR A 61 -25.01 17.96 -2.37
N ASP A 62 -25.74 17.01 -1.78
CA ASP A 62 -27.12 17.21 -1.31
C ASP A 62 -27.39 16.76 0.15
N ALA A 63 -26.36 16.36 0.91
CA ALA A 63 -26.54 16.03 2.32
C ALA A 63 -26.20 17.22 3.24
N ALA A 64 -27.19 17.66 4.03
CA ALA A 64 -27.07 18.73 5.01
C ALA A 64 -25.86 18.55 5.98
N PRO A 65 -25.24 19.64 6.46
CA PRO A 65 -24.02 19.60 7.26
C PRO A 65 -24.35 19.15 8.68
N SER A 66 -24.42 17.84 8.91
CA SER A 66 -24.77 17.29 10.21
C SER A 66 -24.09 15.94 10.44
N GLN A 67 -22.76 15.93 10.37
CA GLN A 67 -21.87 15.11 11.20
C GLN A 67 -20.44 15.42 10.76
N SER A 68 -19.53 15.57 11.72
CA SER A 68 -18.14 15.92 11.50
C SER A 68 -17.49 14.96 10.48
N HIS A 69 -17.40 15.41 9.22
CA HIS A 69 -16.56 14.80 8.21
C HIS A 69 -15.12 14.92 8.73
N THR A 70 -14.66 13.89 9.42
CA THR A 70 -13.24 13.74 9.72
C THR A 70 -12.62 13.59 8.33
N VAL A 71 -12.03 14.67 7.80
CA VAL A 71 -11.38 14.67 6.49
C VAL A 71 -10.42 13.49 6.50
N LYS A 72 -10.73 12.43 5.75
CA LYS A 72 -9.90 11.23 5.74
C LYS A 72 -8.53 11.66 5.25
N ALA A 73 -7.51 11.43 6.07
CA ALA A 73 -6.14 11.85 5.77
C ALA A 73 -5.59 11.16 4.52
N VAL A 74 -6.06 9.93 4.25
CA VAL A 74 -5.69 9.07 3.13
C VAL A 74 -6.91 8.29 2.63
N TRP A 75 -7.05 8.11 1.32
CA TRP A 75 -8.09 7.31 0.67
C TRP A 75 -7.58 6.64 -0.61
N ILE A 76 -8.34 5.65 -1.10
CA ILE A 76 -8.17 5.05 -2.42
C ILE A 76 -8.87 5.96 -3.43
N GLU A 77 -8.09 6.51 -4.36
CA GLU A 77 -8.58 7.36 -5.45
C GLU A 77 -9.10 6.51 -6.61
N ARG A 78 -8.34 5.47 -6.97
CA ARG A 78 -8.69 4.52 -8.03
C ARG A 78 -8.09 3.16 -7.72
N SER A 79 -8.65 2.12 -8.30
CA SER A 79 -8.15 0.76 -8.14
C SER A 79 -8.30 -0.05 -9.41
N PHE A 80 -7.49 -1.10 -9.51
CA PHE A 80 -7.51 -2.07 -10.58
C PHE A 80 -7.41 -3.47 -9.98
N SER A 81 -8.43 -4.30 -10.21
CA SER A 81 -8.54 -5.64 -9.65
C SER A 81 -8.41 -6.71 -10.72
N LEU A 82 -7.68 -7.79 -10.44
CA LEU A 82 -7.60 -8.94 -11.32
C LEU A 82 -8.26 -10.15 -10.66
N ALA A 83 -9.42 -10.55 -11.20
CA ALA A 83 -10.15 -11.77 -10.85
C ALA A 83 -10.43 -11.97 -9.33
N GLY A 84 -10.41 -10.90 -8.53
CA GLY A 84 -10.56 -10.99 -7.07
C GLY A 84 -9.38 -11.69 -6.36
N ILE A 85 -8.24 -11.82 -7.03
CA ILE A 85 -7.00 -12.37 -6.47
C ILE A 85 -6.21 -11.23 -5.80
N TRP A 86 -6.06 -10.13 -6.52
CA TRP A 86 -5.37 -8.94 -6.04
C TRP A 86 -6.02 -7.66 -6.59
N THR A 87 -5.78 -6.57 -5.88
CA THR A 87 -6.18 -5.22 -6.27
C THR A 87 -5.03 -4.26 -6.10
N LEU A 88 -4.66 -3.56 -7.17
CA LEU A 88 -3.72 -2.45 -7.13
C LEU A 88 -4.51 -1.15 -6.86
N CYS A 89 -4.24 -0.50 -5.74
CA CYS A 89 -4.89 0.74 -5.32
C CYS A 89 -3.94 1.91 -5.48
N TRP A 90 -4.43 3.01 -6.05
CA TRP A 90 -3.74 4.29 -6.01
C TRP A 90 -4.27 5.09 -4.84
N MET A 91 -3.34 5.50 -3.99
CA MET A 91 -3.61 6.20 -2.75
C MET A 91 -3.40 7.70 -2.96
N ASP A 92 -4.31 8.48 -2.38
CA ASP A 92 -4.25 9.92 -2.37
C ASP A 92 -4.80 10.46 -1.04
N GLY A 93 -4.57 11.74 -0.77
CA GLY A 93 -5.05 12.40 0.43
C GLY A 93 -4.15 13.54 0.88
N PRO A 94 -4.67 14.50 1.68
CA PRO A 94 -3.89 15.63 2.16
C PRO A 94 -2.64 15.17 2.91
N ALA A 95 -2.72 14.11 3.73
CA ALA A 95 -1.55 13.62 4.46
C ALA A 95 -0.47 13.00 3.57
N LEU A 96 -0.82 12.51 2.38
CA LEU A 96 0.17 12.04 1.40
C LEU A 96 0.75 13.18 0.58
N ARG A 97 -0.06 14.19 0.25
CA ARG A 97 0.36 15.35 -0.56
C ARG A 97 1.25 16.33 0.21
N GLU A 98 1.02 16.49 1.51
CA GLU A 98 1.78 17.38 2.39
C GLU A 98 3.10 16.76 2.87
N THR A 99 3.25 15.44 2.69
CA THR A 99 4.42 14.68 3.12
C THR A 99 5.33 14.40 1.91
N PRO A 100 6.61 14.75 1.94
CA PRO A 100 7.54 14.43 0.86
C PRO A 100 8.27 13.08 1.06
N ASP A 101 8.18 12.47 2.24
CA ASP A 101 8.97 11.28 2.60
C ASP A 101 8.20 9.96 2.39
N PRO A 102 8.76 9.00 1.61
CA PRO A 102 8.15 7.70 1.38
C PRO A 102 7.96 6.84 2.64
N PHE A 103 8.85 6.95 3.62
CA PHE A 103 8.69 6.22 4.88
C PHE A 103 7.52 6.78 5.70
N GLU A 104 7.36 8.10 5.75
CA GLU A 104 6.17 8.71 6.33
C GLU A 104 4.89 8.33 5.56
N TRP A 105 4.91 8.22 4.23
CA TRP A 105 3.75 7.73 3.47
C TRP A 105 3.30 6.34 3.88
N GLN A 106 4.24 5.39 4.04
CA GLN A 106 3.92 4.04 4.53
C GLN A 106 3.23 4.10 5.89
N ASN A 107 3.75 4.91 6.82
CA ASN A 107 3.14 5.09 8.13
C ASN A 107 1.74 5.69 8.05
N ARG A 108 1.52 6.73 7.23
CA ARG A 108 0.19 7.35 7.07
C ARG A 108 -0.84 6.41 6.46
N ILE A 109 -0.41 5.60 5.48
CA ILE A 109 -1.24 4.56 4.87
C ILE A 109 -1.61 3.54 5.93
N LEU A 110 -0.63 2.98 6.65
CA LEU A 110 -0.89 2.01 7.71
C LEU A 110 -1.81 2.57 8.80
N ASP A 111 -1.55 3.78 9.29
CA ASP A 111 -2.41 4.41 10.29
C ASP A 111 -3.85 4.58 9.79
N SER A 112 -4.02 5.02 8.54
CA SER A 112 -5.35 5.31 7.98
C SER A 112 -6.13 4.04 7.63
N LEU A 113 -5.42 2.98 7.27
CA LEU A 113 -6.04 1.72 6.87
C LEU A 113 -6.28 0.77 8.05
N VAL A 114 -5.43 0.81 9.08
CA VAL A 114 -5.59 0.05 10.33
C VAL A 114 -6.56 0.73 11.30
N ALA A 115 -6.78 2.04 11.19
CA ALA A 115 -7.80 2.76 11.98
C ALA A 115 -9.25 2.40 11.62
N GLY A 116 -9.47 1.51 10.65
CA GLY A 116 -10.78 0.95 10.31
C GLY A 116 -11.32 -0.02 11.36
N PRO A 117 -12.58 -0.48 11.21
CA PRO A 117 -13.16 -1.49 12.11
C PRO A 117 -12.28 -2.74 12.13
N VAL A 118 -12.00 -3.24 13.33
CA VAL A 118 -11.17 -4.42 13.60
C VAL A 118 -11.65 -5.59 12.71
N PRO A 119 -10.77 -6.25 11.95
CA PRO A 119 -11.14 -7.42 11.14
C PRO A 119 -11.83 -8.48 11.99
N GLU A 120 -12.76 -9.24 11.40
CA GLU A 120 -13.38 -10.36 12.11
C GLU A 120 -12.29 -11.34 12.59
N PRO A 121 -12.40 -11.87 13.83
CA PRO A 121 -11.40 -12.75 14.40
C PRO A 121 -11.29 -14.05 13.56
N GLY A 122 -10.18 -14.20 12.84
CA GLY A 122 -9.91 -15.41 12.04
C GLY A 122 -9.07 -15.18 10.78
N SER A 123 -8.95 -13.94 10.31
CA SER A 123 -8.22 -13.59 9.10
C SER A 123 -6.92 -12.86 9.44
N PRO A 124 -5.75 -13.52 9.44
CA PRO A 124 -4.49 -12.83 9.70
C PRO A 124 -4.19 -11.86 8.55
N GLU A 125 -4.30 -10.57 8.83
CA GLU A 125 -3.83 -9.53 7.93
C GLU A 125 -2.31 -9.35 8.11
N VAL A 126 -1.59 -9.22 6.99
CA VAL A 126 -0.12 -9.04 7.00
C VAL A 126 0.26 -7.96 6.01
N PHE A 127 1.08 -7.02 6.42
CA PHE A 127 1.65 -5.99 5.57
C PHE A 127 3.14 -6.26 5.33
N VAL A 128 3.50 -6.34 4.05
CA VAL A 128 4.88 -6.48 3.56
C VAL A 128 5.32 -5.14 2.99
N PRO A 129 6.24 -4.41 3.67
CA PRO A 129 6.71 -3.12 3.17
C PRO A 129 7.46 -3.24 1.84
N VAL A 130 7.34 -2.21 1.00
CA VAL A 130 8.07 -2.09 -0.27
C VAL A 130 8.91 -0.82 -0.25
N PHE A 131 10.23 -0.98 -0.31
CA PHE A 131 11.20 0.12 -0.27
C PHE A 131 11.71 0.47 -1.67
N ALA A 132 12.24 1.67 -1.87
CA ALA A 132 12.99 1.99 -3.08
C ALA A 132 14.45 1.55 -2.92
N GLU A 133 15.15 1.48 -4.04
CA GLU A 133 16.59 1.27 -4.02
C GLU A 133 17.29 2.40 -3.25
N GLY A 134 18.17 2.04 -2.31
CA GLY A 134 18.91 2.99 -1.47
C GLY A 134 18.19 3.46 -0.20
N ASP A 135 16.95 3.03 0.04
CA ASP A 135 16.26 3.32 1.30
C ASP A 135 16.99 2.69 2.51
N ALA A 136 16.90 3.34 3.67
CA ALA A 136 17.43 2.82 4.94
C ALA A 136 16.54 1.71 5.53
N VAL A 137 16.45 0.57 4.82
CA VAL A 137 15.50 -0.52 5.08
C VAL A 137 15.50 -0.98 6.54
N GLU A 138 16.65 -1.23 7.14
CA GLU A 138 16.74 -1.76 8.51
C GLU A 138 16.15 -0.81 9.56
N THR A 139 16.48 0.49 9.45
CA THR A 139 15.92 1.53 10.33
C THR A 139 14.40 1.63 10.14
N SER A 140 13.94 1.64 8.89
CA SER A 140 12.53 1.72 8.56
C SER A 140 11.74 0.50 9.04
N MET A 141 12.26 -0.71 8.83
CA MET A 141 11.64 -1.95 9.30
C MET A 141 11.57 -2.00 10.82
N THR A 142 12.61 -1.57 11.52
CA THR A 142 12.62 -1.48 12.99
C THR A 142 11.50 -0.55 13.47
N ALA A 143 11.37 0.63 12.87
CA ALA A 143 10.35 1.60 13.23
C ALA A 143 8.93 1.12 12.89
N LEU A 144 8.72 0.50 11.72
CA LEU A 144 7.42 -0.07 11.34
C LEU A 144 6.97 -1.19 12.30
N ARG A 145 7.87 -2.12 12.63
CA ARG A 145 7.57 -3.22 13.56
C ARG A 145 7.35 -2.71 14.98
N ALA A 146 8.07 -1.69 15.43
CA ALA A 146 7.83 -1.07 16.74
C ALA A 146 6.42 -0.45 16.82
N ARG A 147 5.91 0.08 15.71
CA ARG A 147 4.60 0.72 15.63
C ARG A 147 3.44 -0.26 15.44
N GLN A 148 3.63 -1.30 14.62
CA GLN A 148 2.59 -2.27 14.23
C GLN A 148 3.14 -3.72 14.27
N PRO A 149 3.52 -4.24 15.45
CA PRO A 149 4.28 -5.50 15.57
C PRO A 149 3.54 -6.74 15.07
N HIS A 150 2.22 -6.73 15.07
CA HIS A 150 1.39 -7.87 14.64
C HIS A 150 1.05 -7.86 13.16
N LEU A 151 1.27 -6.74 12.47
CA LEU A 151 0.91 -6.56 11.07
C LEU A 151 2.14 -6.64 10.15
N ILE A 152 3.30 -6.17 10.60
CA ILE A 152 4.50 -6.07 9.78
C ILE A 152 5.30 -7.38 9.81
N THR A 153 5.51 -8.00 8.64
CA THR A 153 6.32 -9.23 8.52
C THR A 153 7.83 -8.96 8.67
N GLU A 154 8.60 -10.04 8.80
CA GLU A 154 10.05 -10.01 8.67
C GLU A 154 10.57 -9.66 7.25
N HIS A 155 9.74 -9.88 6.24
CA HIS A 155 10.13 -9.74 4.84
C HIS A 155 9.82 -8.35 4.27
N TRP A 156 10.50 -7.98 3.19
CA TRP A 156 10.19 -6.78 2.41
C TRP A 156 10.45 -6.99 0.93
N TYR A 157 9.98 -6.06 0.10
CA TYR A 157 10.34 -5.98 -1.31
C TYR A 157 11.09 -4.68 -1.59
N VAL A 158 11.80 -4.66 -2.71
CA VAL A 158 12.42 -3.46 -3.28
C VAL A 158 11.76 -3.14 -4.60
N HIS A 159 11.26 -1.92 -4.73
CA HIS A 159 10.79 -1.34 -5.98
C HIS A 159 11.98 -0.71 -6.71
N ASP A 160 12.49 -1.45 -7.68
CA ASP A 160 13.41 -0.99 -8.69
C ASP A 160 12.65 -0.33 -9.86
N ARG A 161 13.07 0.87 -10.24
CA ARG A 161 12.38 1.65 -11.27
C ARG A 161 12.54 1.06 -12.67
N GLU A 162 13.62 0.35 -12.93
CA GLU A 162 13.92 -0.23 -14.24
C GLU A 162 13.52 -1.71 -14.31
N HIS A 163 13.70 -2.43 -13.20
CA HIS A 163 13.52 -3.88 -13.12
C HIS A 163 12.23 -4.33 -12.43
N GLY A 164 11.46 -3.39 -11.85
CA GLY A 164 10.18 -3.69 -11.20
C GLY A 164 10.33 -4.04 -9.73
N ILE A 165 9.60 -5.04 -9.23
CA ILE A 165 9.57 -5.38 -7.80
C ILE A 165 10.42 -6.62 -7.54
N VAL A 166 11.40 -6.51 -6.64
CA VAL A 166 12.39 -7.55 -6.30
C VAL A 166 12.19 -8.02 -4.85
N GLY A 167 12.21 -9.34 -4.62
CA GLY A 167 12.06 -9.95 -3.29
C GLY A 167 11.23 -11.24 -3.31
N PRO A 168 10.69 -11.70 -2.16
CA PRO A 168 10.86 -11.09 -0.83
C PRO A 168 12.30 -11.23 -0.32
N LEU A 169 12.79 -10.19 0.33
CA LEU A 169 14.07 -10.14 1.03
C LEU A 169 13.81 -10.31 2.55
N LYS A 170 14.84 -10.71 3.29
CA LYS A 170 14.82 -10.87 4.75
C LYS A 170 16.12 -10.34 5.37
N PRO A 171 16.16 -10.04 6.68
CA PRO A 171 17.38 -9.62 7.35
C PRO A 171 18.46 -10.69 7.15
N THR A 172 19.69 -10.26 6.92
CA THR A 172 20.82 -11.20 6.90
C THR A 172 21.08 -11.59 8.35
N GLU A 173 20.94 -12.86 8.70
CA GLU A 173 21.34 -13.36 10.02
C GLU A 173 22.87 -13.25 10.10
N GLU A 174 23.38 -12.35 10.95
CA GLU A 174 24.81 -12.25 11.30
C GLU A 174 25.24 -13.33 12.31
#